data_AF-A0A0H4A115-F1
#
_entry.id   AF-A0A0H4A115-F1
#
_cell.length_a   1.000
_cell.length_b   1.000
_cell.length_c   1.000
_cell.angle_alpha   90.00
_cell.angle_beta   90.00
_cell.angle_gamma   90.00
#
_symmetry.space_group_name_H-M   'P 1'
#
loop_
_entity.id
_entity.type
_entity.pdbx_description
1 polymer ?
#
loop_
_entity_poly.entity_id
_entity_poly.type
_entity_poly.pdbx_seq_one_letter_code
_entity_poly.pdbx_strand_id
1 'polypeptide(L)'
;MAMTGAKNMVAIENGLQFDLPRTRHYVKDGINKVQVVLDPSDTYTVRGLKWMPRKYEFKELANQPGVYGDTLQAVFTDITGLATRLF
;
A
#
# COMPACT_ATOMS: atom_id res chain seq x y z
N MET A 1 16.52 -1.78 10.69
CA MET A 1 16.97 -0.93 9.56
C MET A 1 15.91 -1.00 8.47
N ALA A 2 15.59 0.13 7.85
CA ALA A 2 14.32 0.49 7.22
C ALA A 2 13.92 -0.39 6.02
N MET A 3 12.77 -1.08 6.08
CA MET A 3 12.35 -2.00 5.00
C MET A 3 11.51 -1.39 3.87
N THR A 4 10.99 -0.17 4.00
CA THR A 4 10.19 0.46 2.93
C THR A 4 10.22 1.99 2.97
N GLY A 5 10.94 2.57 3.93
CA GLY A 5 10.75 3.96 4.32
C GLY A 5 9.30 4.26 4.74
N ALA A 6 8.46 3.24 4.95
CA ALA A 6 7.07 3.42 5.33
C ALA A 6 7.01 4.15 6.68
N LYS A 7 6.19 5.19 6.72
CA LYS A 7 5.92 5.98 7.91
C LYS A 7 4.45 5.86 8.23
N ASN A 8 4.08 6.13 9.48
CA ASN A 8 2.69 6.09 9.93
C ASN A 8 2.01 4.73 9.64
N MET A 9 2.64 3.63 10.05
CA MET A 9 1.97 2.34 10.06
C MET A 9 0.88 2.38 11.12
N VAL A 10 -0.36 2.32 10.68
CA VAL A 10 -1.56 2.39 11.52
C VAL A 10 -2.37 1.14 11.27
N ALA A 11 -2.63 0.38 12.33
CA ALA A 11 -3.64 -0.66 12.28
C ALA A 11 -5.02 0.01 12.15
N ILE A 12 -5.77 -0.37 11.14
CA ILE A 12 -7.17 0.02 10.96
C ILE A 12 -8.05 -1.14 11.40
N GLU A 13 -9.34 -0.86 11.63
CA GLU A 13 -10.30 -1.80 12.21
C GLU A 13 -10.26 -3.19 11.57
N ASN A 14 -10.12 -3.26 10.24
CA ASN A 14 -10.05 -4.50 9.47
C ASN A 14 -8.74 -4.62 8.68
N GLY A 15 -7.60 -4.13 9.17
CA GLY A 15 -6.34 -4.30 8.44
C GLY A 15 -5.22 -3.34 8.80
N LEU A 16 -4.38 -3.03 7.82
CA LEU A 16 -3.19 -2.20 7.99
C LEU A 16 -3.15 -1.08 6.95
N GLN A 17 -2.82 0.12 7.39
CA GLN A 17 -2.57 1.26 6.52
C GLN A 17 -1.19 1.84 6.81
N PHE A 18 -0.45 2.24 5.78
CA PHE A 18 0.82 2.93 5.95
C PHE A 18 1.11 3.89 4.82
N ASP A 19 1.94 4.88 5.12
CA ASP A 19 2.37 5.89 4.15
C ASP A 19 3.72 5.50 3.57
N LEU A 20 3.86 5.64 2.25
CA LEU A 20 5.13 5.44 1.57
C LEU A 20 5.88 6.77 1.39
N PRO A 21 7.22 6.75 1.33
CA PRO A 21 8.01 7.94 1.01
C PRO A 21 7.53 8.57 -0.29
N ARG A 22 7.31 9.89 -0.27
CA ARG A 22 6.97 10.69 -1.47
C ARG A 22 8.18 10.95 -2.37
N THR A 23 9.24 10.15 -2.23
CA THR A 23 10.46 10.30 -3.02
C THR A 23 10.14 10.00 -4.48
N ARG A 24 10.49 10.94 -5.37
CA ARG A 24 10.26 10.83 -6.81
C ARG A 24 10.97 9.57 -7.33
N HIS A 25 10.28 8.75 -8.14
CA HIS A 25 10.76 7.46 -8.67
C HIS A 25 10.90 6.30 -7.67
N TYR A 26 10.58 6.50 -6.39
CA TYR A 26 10.60 5.42 -5.39
C TYR A 26 9.32 4.59 -5.43
N VAL A 27 8.20 5.21 -5.77
CA VAL A 27 6.87 4.59 -5.83
C VAL A 27 6.25 4.75 -7.21
N LYS A 28 5.68 3.66 -7.72
CA LYS A 28 4.95 3.62 -8.99
C LYS A 28 3.73 4.55 -8.90
N ASP A 29 3.49 5.31 -9.97
CA ASP A 29 2.35 6.24 -10.15
C ASP A 29 2.17 7.34 -9.08
N GLY A 30 3.18 7.52 -8.19
CA GLY A 30 3.12 8.48 -7.09
C GLY A 30 2.17 8.05 -5.97
N ILE A 31 1.94 6.75 -5.81
CA ILE A 31 1.24 6.15 -4.66
C ILE A 31 2.03 6.49 -3.39
N ASN A 32 1.41 7.18 -2.46
CA ASN A 32 2.06 7.58 -1.20
C ASN A 32 1.34 7.05 0.04
N LYS A 33 0.25 6.30 -0.13
CA LYS A 33 -0.45 5.61 0.94
C LYS A 33 -0.91 4.26 0.42
N VAL A 34 -0.74 3.22 1.23
CA VAL A 34 -1.23 1.87 0.92
C VAL A 34 -2.14 1.42 2.05
N GLN A 35 -3.23 0.77 1.68
CA GLN A 35 -4.18 0.17 2.59
C GLN A 35 -4.32 -1.31 2.25
N VAL A 36 -4.20 -2.16 3.25
CA VAL A 36 -4.44 -3.59 3.15
C VAL A 36 -5.60 -3.89 4.10
N VAL A 37 -6.75 -4.27 3.56
CA VAL A 37 -7.95 -4.58 4.32
C VAL A 37 -8.20 -6.08 4.24
N LEU A 38 -8.42 -6.74 5.37
CA LEU A 38 -8.89 -8.11 5.43
C LEU A 38 -10.39 -8.13 5.15
N ASP A 39 -10.78 -8.87 4.12
CA ASP A 39 -12.17 -9.14 3.79
C ASP A 39 -12.69 -10.35 4.60
N PRO A 40 -14.01 -10.39 4.90
CA PRO A 40 -14.63 -11.52 5.60
C PRO A 40 -14.50 -12.87 4.88
N SER A 41 -14.14 -12.83 3.59
CA SER A 41 -13.92 -14.01 2.74
C SER A 41 -12.52 -14.62 2.89
N ASP A 42 -11.78 -14.28 3.95
CA ASP A 42 -10.40 -14.72 4.19
C ASP A 42 -9.42 -14.33 3.07
N THR A 43 -9.67 -13.16 2.47
CA THR A 43 -8.82 -12.55 1.44
C THR A 43 -8.48 -11.13 1.83
N TYR A 44 -7.47 -10.55 1.19
CA TYR A 44 -7.05 -9.18 1.41
C TYR A 44 -7.39 -8.32 0.20
N THR A 45 -7.79 -7.08 0.46
CA THR A 45 -7.90 -6.02 -0.54
C THR A 45 -6.76 -5.04 -0.37
N VAL A 46 -5.91 -4.92 -1.39
CA VAL A 46 -4.76 -4.01 -1.43
C VAL A 46 -5.10 -2.78 -2.26
N ARG A 47 -5.03 -1.59 -1.64
CA ARG A 47 -5.37 -0.31 -2.27
C ARG A 47 -4.16 0.61 -2.27
N GLY A 48 -3.79 1.08 -3.46
CA GLY A 48 -2.78 2.11 -3.68
C GLY A 48 -3.44 3.48 -3.80
N LEU A 49 -3.19 4.36 -2.84
CA LEU A 49 -3.80 5.68 -2.73
C LEU A 49 -2.75 6.77 -2.92
N LYS A 50 -3.20 7.86 -3.55
CA LYS A 50 -2.47 9.12 -3.66
C LYS A 50 -3.16 10.19 -2.84
N TRP A 51 -2.63 10.43 -1.65
CA TRP A 51 -3.01 11.54 -0.78
C TRP A 51 -2.47 12.87 -1.31
N MET A 52 -3.37 13.82 -1.57
CA MET A 52 -3.09 15.17 -2.07
C MET A 52 -3.47 16.20 -1.00
N PRO A 53 -2.56 16.56 -0.07
CA PRO A 53 -2.86 17.43 1.06
C PRO A 53 -3.24 18.85 0.63
N ARG A 54 -2.81 19.30 -0.56
CA ARG A 54 -3.20 20.60 -1.12
C ARG A 54 -4.67 20.65 -1.53
N LYS A 55 -5.27 19.49 -1.85
CA LYS A 55 -6.68 19.37 -2.27
C LYS A 55 -7.54 18.67 -1.22
N TYR A 56 -6.96 18.21 -0.11
CA TYR A 56 -7.60 17.35 0.89
C TYR A 56 -8.32 16.14 0.29
N GLU A 57 -7.73 15.57 -0.77
CA GLU A 57 -8.34 14.50 -1.56
C GLU A 57 -7.46 13.25 -1.58
N PHE A 58 -8.10 12.08 -1.54
CA PHE A 58 -7.46 10.80 -1.82
C PHE A 58 -7.87 10.33 -3.22
N LYS A 59 -6.89 10.06 -4.08
CA LYS A 59 -7.13 9.39 -5.36
C LYS A 59 -6.70 7.94 -5.27
N GLU A 60 -7.64 7.04 -5.52
CA GLU A 60 -7.32 5.62 -5.73
C GLU A 60 -6.63 5.47 -7.09
N LEU A 61 -5.44 4.89 -7.08
CA LEU A 61 -4.65 4.61 -8.28
C LEU A 61 -4.56 3.12 -8.56
N ALA A 62 -4.68 2.29 -7.52
CA ALA A 62 -4.69 0.85 -7.63
C ALA A 62 -5.64 0.27 -6.59
N ASN A 63 -6.35 -0.78 -6.96
CA ASN A 63 -7.23 -1.51 -6.07
C ASN A 63 -7.29 -2.95 -6.54
N GLN A 64 -6.81 -3.84 -5.69
CA GLN A 64 -6.77 -5.26 -5.97
C GLN A 64 -7.42 -6.05 -4.83
N PRO A 65 -8.69 -6.46 -5.02
CA PRO A 65 -9.39 -7.33 -4.08
C PRO A 65 -9.02 -8.81 -4.30
N GLY A 66 -9.33 -9.65 -3.31
CA GLY A 66 -9.21 -11.11 -3.43
C GLY A 66 -7.76 -11.62 -3.37
N VAL A 67 -6.87 -10.88 -2.71
CA VAL A 67 -5.45 -11.22 -2.60
C VAL A 67 -5.24 -12.20 -1.46
N TYR A 68 -4.65 -13.35 -1.73
CA TYR A 68 -4.29 -14.32 -0.69
C TYR A 68 -2.98 -13.91 0.00
N GLY A 69 -2.80 -14.31 1.27
CA GLY A 69 -1.63 -13.95 2.08
C GLY A 69 -0.29 -14.25 1.39
N ASP A 70 -0.19 -15.39 0.69
CA ASP A 70 1.02 -15.79 -0.04
C ASP A 70 1.33 -14.88 -1.24
N THR A 71 0.28 -14.33 -1.86
CA THR A 71 0.39 -13.43 -3.03
C THR A 71 0.44 -11.95 -2.64
N LEU A 72 0.17 -11.62 -1.37
CA LEU A 72 0.07 -10.26 -0.87
C LEU A 72 1.35 -9.45 -1.15
N GLN A 73 2.51 -10.05 -0.91
CA GLN A 73 3.80 -9.43 -1.14
C GLN A 73 4.05 -9.14 -2.63
N ALA A 74 3.64 -10.06 -3.51
CA ALA A 74 3.79 -9.90 -4.95
C ALA A 74 2.86 -8.79 -5.48
N VAL A 75 1.59 -8.80 -5.07
CA VAL A 75 0.61 -7.76 -5.44
C VAL A 75 1.03 -6.39 -4.91
N PHE A 76 1.50 -6.33 -3.67
CA PHE A 76 2.05 -5.10 -3.09
C PHE A 76 3.22 -4.56 -3.91
N THR A 77 4.16 -5.44 -4.31
CA THR A 77 5.31 -5.06 -5.14
C THR A 77 4.87 -4.57 -6.52
N ASP A 78 3.86 -5.19 -7.13
CA ASP A 78 3.35 -4.79 -8.45
C ASP A 78 2.62 -3.43 -8.42
N ILE A 79 1.82 -3.21 -7.37
CA ILE A 79 1.09 -1.95 -7.15
C ILE A 79 2.04 -0.81 -6.84
N THR A 80 2.95 -1.00 -5.88
CA THR A 80 3.80 0.09 -5.36
C THR A 80 5.09 0.26 -6.14
N GLY A 81 5.52 -0.76 -6.89
CA GLY A 81 6.83 -0.83 -7.53
C GLY A 81 7.98 -1.05 -6.54
N LEU A 82 7.69 -1.22 -5.25
CA LEU A 82 8.70 -1.44 -4.22
C LEU A 82 8.89 -2.93 -4.00
N ALA A 83 10.07 -3.43 -4.37
CA ALA A 83 10.47 -4.79 -4.06
C ALA A 83 10.56 -4.95 -2.54
N THR A 84 9.60 -5.68 -1.96
CA THR A 84 9.72 -6.20 -0.59
C THR A 84 10.69 -7.37 -0.64
N ARG A 85 11.99 -7.13 -0.80
CA ARG A 85 13.01 -8.17 -0.67
C ARG A 85 14.01 -7.75 0.41
N LEU A 86 14.01 -8.49 1.51
CA LEU A 86 15.15 -8.59 2.41
C LEU A 86 16.25 -9.38 1.67
N PHE A 87 17.43 -8.78 1.54
CA PHE A 87 18.68 -9.53 1.47
C PHE A 87 19.27 -9.59 2.88
#